data_AF-A0A8E0ITI8-F1
#
_entry.id   AF-A0A8E0ITI8-F1
#
_cell.length_a   1.000
_cell.length_b   1.000
_cell.length_c   1.000
_cell.angle_alpha   90.00
_cell.angle_beta   90.00
_cell.angle_gamma   90.00
#
_symmetry.space_group_name_H-M   'P 1'
#
loop_
_entity.id
_entity.type
_entity.pdbx_description
1 polymer ?
#
loop_
_entity_poly.entity_id
_entity_poly.type
_entity_poly.pdbx_seq_one_letter_code
_entity_poly.pdbx_strand_id
1 'polypeptide(L)'
;KKLAYKVFRIQTVKPDQTESLQIESDQDLATLMTCTPYMINSHRLLVTGKRVPYTESLGQAAKAADQWRFWKSSAIIGGVLLLAVLIVWLARRYLRRQRRS
;
A
#
# COMPACT_ATOMS: atom_id res chain seq x y z
N LYS A 1 -13.43 -3.78 20.37
CA LYS A 1 -14.15 -2.66 19.71
C LYS A 1 -13.33 -2.18 18.51
N LYS A 2 -13.96 -1.78 17.40
CA LYS A 2 -13.25 -1.19 16.23
C LYS A 2 -13.39 0.33 16.28
N LEU A 3 -12.31 1.03 15.96
CA LEU A 3 -12.29 2.50 15.86
C LEU A 3 -11.97 2.86 14.41
N ALA A 4 -12.51 3.98 13.93
CA ALA A 4 -12.24 4.49 12.59
C ALA A 4 -11.70 5.91 12.69
N TYR A 5 -10.63 6.19 11.94
CA TYR A 5 -10.02 7.52 11.86
C TYR A 5 -9.89 7.90 10.40
N LYS A 6 -10.32 9.12 10.04
CA LYS A 6 -10.17 9.66 8.69
C LYS A 6 -8.90 10.50 8.64
N VAL A 7 -7.96 10.12 7.78
CA VAL A 7 -6.73 10.87 7.54
C VAL A 7 -7.06 12.26 7.00
N PHE A 8 -6.47 13.28 7.60
CA PHE A 8 -6.62 14.67 7.14
C PHE A 8 -5.28 15.42 7.05
N ARG A 9 -4.22 14.90 7.67
CA ARG A 9 -2.89 15.54 7.70
C ARG A 9 -1.80 14.49 7.50
N ILE A 10 -0.89 14.77 6.58
CA ILE A 10 0.32 14.00 6.33
C ILE A 10 1.48 14.99 6.30
N GLN A 11 2.52 14.72 7.08
CA GLN A 11 3.65 15.63 7.23
C GLN A 11 4.94 14.85 7.44
N THR A 12 6.05 15.45 7.00
CA THR A 12 7.40 14.94 7.25
C THR A 12 8.12 15.93 8.15
N VAL A 13 8.58 15.47 9.30
CA VAL A 13 9.21 16.30 10.34
C VAL A 13 10.57 15.72 10.71
N LYS A 14 11.45 16.54 11.30
CA LYS A 14 12.67 16.01 11.91
C LYS A 14 12.37 15.23 13.18
N PRO A 15 13.24 14.30 13.63
CA PRO A 15 12.99 13.49 14.82
C PRO A 15 12.80 14.30 16.12
N ASP A 16 13.40 15.49 16.22
CA ASP A 16 13.33 16.41 17.36
C ASP A 16 12.08 17.31 17.34
N GLN A 17 11.41 17.43 16.19
CA GLN A 17 10.21 18.26 16.02
C GLN A 17 8.95 17.51 16.47
N THR A 18 8.62 17.63 17.75
CA THR A 18 7.49 16.91 18.38
C THR A 18 6.25 17.78 18.57
N GLU A 19 6.28 19.07 18.24
CA GLU A 19 5.15 19.99 18.46
C GLU A 19 3.85 19.49 17.80
N SER A 20 3.99 18.85 16.66
CA SER A 20 2.86 18.33 15.87
C SER A 20 2.20 17.06 16.44
N LEU A 21 2.75 16.49 17.52
CA LEU A 21 2.21 15.34 18.25
C LEU A 21 1.55 15.73 19.58
N GLN A 22 1.51 17.02 19.91
CA GLN A 22 0.85 17.49 21.11
C GLN A 22 -0.66 17.20 21.09
N ILE A 23 -1.24 17.02 22.28
CA ILE A 23 -2.67 16.79 22.44
C ILE A 23 -3.40 18.08 22.06
N GLU A 24 -4.27 17.99 21.07
CA GLU A 24 -5.20 19.07 20.70
C GLU A 24 -6.48 18.93 21.54
N SER A 25 -6.82 19.94 22.35
CA SER A 25 -8.03 19.95 23.19
C SER A 25 -9.28 19.67 22.36
N ASP A 26 -10.19 18.86 22.92
CA ASP A 26 -11.48 18.46 22.32
C ASP A 26 -11.38 17.68 20.99
N GLN A 27 -10.21 17.14 20.65
CA GLN A 27 -10.02 16.28 19.48
C GLN A 27 -9.67 14.83 19.90
N ASP A 28 -10.30 13.85 19.25
CA ASP A 28 -9.85 12.45 19.26
C ASP A 28 -9.04 12.21 17.99
N LEU A 29 -7.72 12.30 18.12
CA LEU A 29 -6.75 12.14 17.03
C LEU A 29 -5.89 10.89 17.24
N ALA A 30 -5.55 10.24 16.15
CA ALA A 30 -4.56 9.17 16.13
C ALA A 30 -3.54 9.46 15.02
N THR A 31 -2.25 9.39 15.36
CA THR A 31 -1.16 9.57 14.40
C THR A 31 -0.38 8.28 14.24
N LEU A 32 -0.29 7.78 13.00
CA LEU A 32 0.67 6.74 12.63
C LEU A 32 2.02 7.42 12.32
N MET A 33 3.07 6.92 12.94
CA MET A 33 4.43 7.45 12.79
C MET A 33 5.35 6.38 12.24
N THR A 34 6.19 6.76 11.26
CA THR A 34 7.24 5.89 10.73
C THR A 34 8.47 6.71 10.34
N CYS A 35 9.59 6.05 10.05
CA CYS A 35 10.79 6.68 9.53
C CYS A 35 10.65 6.98 8.02
N THR A 36 11.33 8.03 7.55
CA THR A 36 11.42 8.39 6.13
C THR A 36 12.71 9.21 5.89
N PRO A 37 13.28 9.30 4.67
CA PRO A 37 13.02 8.46 3.50
C PRO A 37 13.39 7.00 3.76
N TYR A 38 12.81 6.11 2.96
CA TYR A 38 13.16 4.69 3.01
C TYR A 38 14.68 4.49 2.91
N MET A 39 15.22 3.61 3.76
CA MET A 39 16.67 3.34 3.94
C MET A 39 17.54 4.49 4.47
N ILE A 40 17.03 5.71 4.61
CA ILE A 40 17.79 6.85 5.16
C ILE A 40 17.34 7.16 6.60
N ASN A 41 16.02 7.12 6.86
CA ASN A 41 15.42 7.32 8.18
C ASN A 41 15.78 8.64 8.88
N SER A 42 16.16 9.68 8.13
CA SER A 42 16.56 10.99 8.67
C SER A 42 15.40 11.83 9.20
N HIS A 43 14.17 11.49 8.84
CA HIS A 43 12.93 12.18 9.17
C HIS A 43 11.85 11.20 9.65
N ARG A 44 10.75 11.77 10.12
CA ARG A 44 9.55 11.04 10.56
C ARG A 44 8.39 11.40 9.64
N LEU A 45 7.74 10.39 9.08
CA LEU A 45 6.47 10.53 8.37
C LEU A 45 5.34 10.35 9.39
N LEU A 46 4.51 11.37 9.53
CA LEU A 46 3.36 11.38 10.42
C LEU A 46 2.09 11.42 9.58
N VAL A 47 1.19 10.46 9.83
CA VAL A 47 -0.13 10.36 9.18
C VAL A 47 -1.18 10.47 10.28
N THR A 48 -1.80 11.65 10.40
CA THR A 48 -2.76 11.96 11.45
C THR A 48 -4.19 11.83 10.90
N GLY A 49 -5.02 11.11 11.65
CA GLY A 49 -6.45 10.98 11.41
C GLY A 49 -7.28 11.47 12.58
N LYS A 50 -8.49 11.95 12.28
CA LYS A 50 -9.49 12.34 13.27
C LYS A 50 -10.54 11.26 13.40
N ARG A 51 -11.02 11.03 14.62
CA ARG A 51 -12.04 10.03 14.91
C ARG A 51 -13.30 10.26 14.09
N VAL A 52 -13.79 9.19 13.49
CA VAL A 52 -15.11 9.13 12.84
C VAL A 52 -15.90 7.94 13.40
N PRO A 53 -17.23 7.97 13.37
CA PRO A 53 -18.04 6.81 13.72
C PRO A 53 -17.66 5.61 12.85
N TYR A 54 -17.36 4.48 13.48
CA TYR A 54 -17.19 3.23 12.75
C TYR A 54 -18.58 2.72 12.34
N THR A 55 -18.74 2.43 11.05
CA THR A 55 -19.93 1.78 10.51
C THR A 55 -19.54 0.45 9.87
N GLU A 56 -20.47 -0.51 9.85
CA GLU A 56 -20.23 -1.78 9.14
C GLU A 56 -19.98 -1.57 7.64
N SER A 57 -20.56 -0.52 7.03
CA SER A 57 -20.29 -0.15 5.65
C SER A 57 -18.82 0.24 5.41
N LEU A 58 -18.18 0.96 6.34
CA LEU A 58 -16.74 1.25 6.26
C LEU A 58 -15.91 -0.03 6.36
N GLY A 59 -16.29 -0.95 7.24
CA GLY A 59 -15.64 -2.25 7.36
C GLY A 59 -15.77 -3.11 6.10
N GLN A 60 -16.95 -3.12 5.47
CA GLN A 60 -17.18 -3.83 4.21
C GLN A 60 -16.42 -3.20 3.04
N ALA A 61 -16.39 -1.87 2.95
CA ALA A 61 -15.63 -1.15 1.93
C ALA A 61 -14.13 -1.46 2.02
N ALA A 62 -13.57 -1.50 3.24
CA ALA A 62 -12.17 -1.86 3.47
C ALA A 62 -11.87 -3.29 2.98
N LYS A 63 -12.73 -4.27 3.34
CA LYS A 63 -12.59 -5.67 2.86
C LYS A 63 -12.69 -5.78 1.34
N ALA A 64 -13.64 -5.07 0.73
CA ALA A 64 -13.83 -5.07 -0.72
C ALA A 64 -12.59 -4.49 -1.43
N ALA A 65 -12.01 -3.41 -0.89
CA ALA A 65 -10.79 -2.81 -1.42
C ALA A 65 -9.59 -3.77 -1.31
N ASP A 66 -9.45 -4.49 -0.19
CA ASP A 66 -8.42 -5.51 -0.01
C ASP A 66 -8.57 -6.68 -0.99
N GLN A 67 -9.79 -7.19 -1.14
CA GLN A 67 -10.09 -8.26 -2.09
C GLN A 67 -9.83 -7.82 -3.54
N TRP A 68 -10.22 -6.60 -3.91
CA TRP A 68 -9.93 -6.02 -5.22
C TRP A 68 -8.43 -5.91 -5.47
N ARG A 69 -7.67 -5.42 -4.49
CA ARG A 69 -6.20 -5.31 -4.57
C ARG A 69 -5.56 -6.68 -4.76
N PHE A 70 -6.03 -7.70 -4.03
CA PHE A 70 -5.54 -9.07 -4.17
C PHE A 70 -5.80 -9.62 -5.59
N TRP A 71 -7.04 -9.57 -6.08
CA TRP A 71 -7.38 -10.06 -7.42
C TRP A 71 -6.63 -9.31 -8.52
N LYS A 72 -6.49 -7.99 -8.39
CA LYS A 72 -5.71 -7.17 -9.33
C LYS A 72 -4.25 -7.61 -9.37
N SER A 73 -3.60 -7.76 -8.22
CA SER A 73 -2.20 -8.22 -8.15
C SER A 73 -2.05 -9.64 -8.72
N SER A 74 -2.97 -10.54 -8.40
CA SER A 74 -2.97 -11.92 -8.92
C SER A 74 -3.14 -11.96 -10.44
N ALA A 75 -4.02 -11.13 -11.01
CA ALA A 75 -4.20 -11.03 -12.46
C ALA A 75 -2.95 -10.50 -13.18
N ILE A 76 -2.28 -9.49 -12.60
CA ILE A 76 -1.04 -8.95 -13.15
C ILE A 76 0.07 -10.02 -13.13
N ILE A 77 0.27 -10.69 -11.99
CA ILE A 77 1.29 -11.73 -11.85
C ILE A 77 1.01 -12.90 -12.81
N GLY A 78 -0.25 -13.36 -12.87
CA GLY A 78 -0.67 -14.42 -13.80
C GLY A 78 -0.42 -14.04 -15.26
N GLY A 79 -0.74 -12.81 -15.65
CA GLY A 79 -0.49 -12.30 -17.00
C GLY A 79 1.00 -12.27 -17.37
N VAL A 80 1.86 -11.81 -16.45
CA VAL A 80 3.31 -11.79 -16.64
C VAL A 80 3.87 -13.21 -16.78
N LEU A 81 3.43 -14.15 -15.94
CA LEU A 81 3.86 -15.55 -16.00
C LEU A 81 3.42 -16.22 -17.31
N LEU A 82 2.18 -16.00 -17.74
CA LEU A 82 1.67 -16.53 -19.02
C LEU A 82 2.46 -15.98 -20.21
N LEU A 83 2.77 -14.68 -20.20
CA LEU A 83 3.59 -14.06 -21.24
C LEU A 83 5.01 -14.64 -21.28
N ALA A 84 5.64 -14.84 -20.11
CA ALA A 84 6.96 -15.46 -20.03
C ALA A 84 6.96 -16.89 -20.59
N VAL A 85 5.94 -17.70 -20.25
CA VAL A 85 5.78 -19.06 -20.79
C VAL A 85 5.59 -19.04 -22.31
N LEU A 86 4.79 -18.11 -22.83
CA LEU A 86 4.57 -17.94 -24.27
C LEU A 86 5.88 -17.57 -24.99
N ILE A 87 6.66 -16.64 -24.45
CA ILE A 87 7.96 -16.25 -25.00
C ILE A 87 8.93 -17.44 -25.02
N VAL A 88 9.03 -18.19 -23.92
CA VAL A 88 9.89 -19.39 -23.84
C VAL A 88 9.44 -20.45 -24.85
N TRP A 89 8.14 -20.67 -24.99
CA TRP A 89 7.58 -21.62 -25.95
C TRP A 89 7.90 -21.21 -27.40
N LEU A 90 7.69 -19.94 -27.76
CA LEU A 90 8.01 -19.39 -29.08
C LEU A 90 9.51 -19.48 -29.38
N ALA A 91 10.36 -19.12 -28.43
CA ALA A 91 11.82 -19.22 -28.57
C ALA A 91 12.28 -20.68 -28.80
N ARG A 92 11.74 -21.64 -28.02
CA ARG A 92 12.01 -23.06 -28.23
C ARG A 92 11.55 -23.55 -29.61
N ARG A 93 10.38 -23.09 -30.08
CA ARG A 93 9.86 -23.45 -31.41
C ARG A 93 10.75 -22.88 -32.53
N TYR A 94 11.22 -21.65 -32.38
CA TYR A 94 12.14 -21.01 -33.32
C TYR A 94 13.48 -21.75 -33.41
N LEU A 95 14.12 -22.02 -32.26
CA LEU A 95 15.40 -22.74 -32.21
C LEU A 95 15.29 -24.18 -32.75
N ARG A 96 14.19 -24.88 -32.51
CA ARG A 96 13.94 -26.22 -33.08
C ARG A 96 13.77 -26.21 -34.60
N ARG A 97 13.21 -25.13 -35.17
CA ARG A 97 13.11 -24.98 -36.64
C ARG A 97 14.47 -24.74 -37.27
N GLN A 98 15.30 -23.86 -36.68
CA GLN A 98 16.65 -23.61 -37.17
C GLN A 98 17.56 -24.84 -37.14
N ARG A 99 17.45 -25.71 -36.12
CA ARG A 99 18.21 -26.97 -36.07
C ARG A 99 17.80 -28.03 -37.11
N ARG A 100 16.67 -27.84 -37.80
CA ARG A 100 16.16 -28.78 -38.82
C ARG A 100 16.45 -28.32 -40.25
N SER A 101 16.93 -27.09 -40.43
CA SER A 101 17.52 -26.59 -41.68
C SER A 101 19.03 -26.76 -41.62
#